data_AF-A0A240UJ70-F1
#
_entry.id   AF-A0A240UJ70-F1
#
_cell.length_a   1.000
_cell.length_b   1.000
_cell.length_c   1.000
_cell.angle_alpha   90.00
_cell.angle_beta   90.00
_cell.angle_gamma   90.00
#
_symmetry.space_group_name_H-M   'P 1'
#
loop_
_entity.id
_entity.type
_entity.pdbx_description
1 polymer ?
#
loop_
_entity_poly.entity_id
_entity_poly.type
_entity_poly.pdbx_seq_one_letter_code
_entity_poly.pdbx_strand_id
1 'polypeptide(L)'
;MPLIHQAQATSPETYSKLLGQLSNAEKRKRAIDFLISGASAAELVKASAGKGSAANESRADLACVLLMIKQGPPGDLATSDPDHHVQIQVRIQQLREAGWG
;
A
#
# COMPACT_ATOMS: atom_id res chain seq x y z
N MET A 1 -22.82 25.78 -5.27
CA MET A 1 -21.36 25.66 -5.18
C MET A 1 -21.02 24.18 -4.98
N PRO A 2 -20.37 23.48 -5.93
CA PRO A 2 -19.86 22.15 -5.65
C PRO A 2 -18.45 22.26 -5.09
N LEU A 3 -18.28 21.97 -3.80
CA LEU A 3 -16.97 21.69 -3.21
C LEU A 3 -16.52 20.31 -3.68
N ILE A 4 -16.01 20.26 -4.91
CA ILE A 4 -15.16 19.15 -5.34
C ILE A 4 -13.90 19.28 -4.49
N HIS A 5 -13.87 18.64 -3.33
CA HIS A 5 -12.62 18.32 -2.66
C HIS A 5 -11.88 17.39 -3.61
N GLN A 6 -11.09 18.01 -4.50
CA GLN A 6 -10.01 17.33 -5.19
C GLN A 6 -9.29 16.53 -4.11
N ALA A 7 -9.35 15.20 -4.20
CA ALA A 7 -8.37 14.35 -3.55
C ALA A 7 -7.04 14.88 -4.05
N GLN A 8 -6.43 15.77 -3.27
CA GLN A 8 -5.13 16.35 -3.59
C GLN A 8 -4.24 15.14 -3.80
N ALA A 9 -3.83 14.95 -5.06
CA ALA A 9 -2.79 14.00 -5.42
C ALA A 9 -1.64 14.32 -4.48
N THR A 10 -1.51 13.52 -3.44
CA THR A 10 -0.56 13.77 -2.38
C THR A 10 0.77 13.63 -3.07
N SER A 11 1.58 14.70 -3.06
CA SER A 11 2.79 14.72 -3.87
C SER A 11 3.67 13.51 -3.51
N PRO A 12 4.42 12.93 -4.47
CA PRO A 12 5.37 11.85 -4.20
C PRO A 12 6.29 12.16 -2.99
N GLU A 13 6.59 13.43 -2.76
CA GLU A 13 7.34 13.94 -1.61
C GLU A 13 6.61 13.75 -0.27
N THR A 14 5.28 13.89 -0.25
CA THR A 14 4.47 13.63 0.94
C THR A 14 4.51 12.15 1.30
N TYR A 15 4.37 11.27 0.31
CA TYR A 15 4.51 9.82 0.54
C TYR A 15 5.93 9.46 0.98
N SER A 16 6.96 10.04 0.35
CA SER A 16 8.36 9.83 0.73
C SER A 16 8.65 10.29 2.16
N LYS A 17 8.10 11.42 2.60
CA LYS A 17 8.23 11.92 3.97
C LYS A 17 7.52 11.03 5.00
N LEU A 18 6.33 10.52 4.66
CA LEU A 18 5.59 9.56 5.50
C LEU A 18 6.31 8.22 5.62
N LEU A 19 6.89 7.74 4.51
CA LEU A 19 7.72 6.54 4.50
C LEU A 19 9.09 6.76 5.16
N GLY A 20 9.63 7.99 5.18
CA GLY A 20 10.97 8.29 5.68
C GLY A 20 11.18 7.97 7.17
N GLN A 21 10.09 7.83 7.93
CA GLN A 21 10.12 7.53 9.37
C GLN A 21 10.01 6.03 9.68
N LEU A 22 9.59 5.22 8.71
CA LEU A 22 9.41 3.78 8.89
C LEU A 22 10.66 3.02 8.44
N SER A 23 11.05 2.02 9.21
CA SER A 23 12.08 1.08 8.76
C SER A 23 11.58 0.29 7.55
N ASN A 24 12.51 -0.24 6.74
CA ASN A 24 12.14 -1.09 5.61
C ASN A 24 11.39 -2.35 6.06
N ALA A 25 11.65 -2.85 7.27
CA ALA A 25 10.91 -3.98 7.84
C ALA A 25 9.45 -3.61 8.14
N GLU A 26 9.20 -2.43 8.71
CA GLU A 26 7.84 -1.97 9.02
C GLU A 26 7.02 -1.65 7.78
N LYS A 27 7.64 -1.02 6.77
CA LYS A 27 7.00 -0.78 5.46
C LYS A 27 6.52 -2.08 4.83
N ARG A 28 7.40 -3.09 4.84
CA ARG A 28 7.08 -4.42 4.30
C ARG A 28 5.97 -5.08 5.10
N LYS A 29 6.07 -5.06 6.43
CA LYS A 29 5.05 -5.64 7.32
C LYS A 29 3.67 -5.04 7.04
N ARG A 30 3.56 -3.71 7.01
CA ARG A 30 2.31 -2.99 6.72
C ARG A 30 1.71 -3.34 5.34
N ALA A 31 2.55 -3.40 4.30
CA ALA A 31 2.08 -3.81 2.97
C ALA A 31 1.61 -5.28 2.94
N ILE A 32 2.33 -6.17 3.60
CA ILE A 32 1.97 -7.59 3.69
C ILE A 32 0.66 -7.74 4.45
N ASP A 33 0.52 -7.10 5.61
CA ASP A 33 -0.70 -7.10 6.42
C ASP A 33 -1.89 -6.59 5.59
N PHE A 34 -1.71 -5.54 4.81
CA PHE A 34 -2.75 -5.04 3.90
C PHE A 34 -3.11 -6.08 2.83
N LEU A 35 -2.12 -6.65 2.13
CA LEU A 35 -2.33 -7.63 1.06
C LEU A 35 -3.01 -8.91 1.56
N ILE A 36 -2.73 -9.31 2.81
CA ILE A 36 -3.34 -10.47 3.48
C ILE A 36 -4.74 -10.13 4.00
N SER A 37 -4.97 -8.93 4.54
CA SER A 37 -6.25 -8.54 5.17
C SER A 37 -7.47 -8.62 4.24
N GLY A 38 -7.26 -8.75 2.92
CA GLY A 38 -8.33 -8.81 1.93
C GLY A 38 -8.97 -7.45 1.65
N ALA A 39 -8.54 -6.38 2.32
CA ALA A 39 -8.98 -5.03 2.04
C ALA A 39 -8.72 -4.67 0.56
N SER A 40 -9.66 -3.96 -0.05
CA SER A 40 -9.52 -3.51 -1.42
C SER A 40 -8.62 -2.27 -1.50
N ALA A 41 -7.83 -2.14 -2.56
CA ALA A 41 -7.03 -0.93 -2.79
C ALA A 41 -7.91 0.34 -2.81
N ALA A 42 -9.16 0.23 -3.26
CA ALA A 42 -10.13 1.32 -3.24
C ALA A 42 -10.49 1.77 -1.82
N GLU A 43 -10.63 0.86 -0.87
CA GLU A 43 -10.85 1.20 0.54
C GLU A 43 -9.64 1.90 1.14
N LEU A 44 -8.42 1.43 0.81
CA LEU A 44 -7.19 2.07 1.27
C LEU A 44 -7.05 3.50 0.74
N VAL A 45 -7.43 3.74 -0.52
CA VAL A 45 -7.41 5.08 -1.14
C VAL A 45 -8.41 6.00 -0.47
N LYS A 46 -9.62 5.51 -0.16
CA LYS A 46 -10.61 6.27 0.60
C LYS A 46 -10.09 6.64 1.99
N ALA A 47 -9.49 5.69 2.71
CA ALA A 47 -8.90 5.95 4.02
C ALA A 47 -7.72 6.95 3.94
N SER A 48 -7.00 6.94 2.83
CA SER A 48 -5.88 7.85 2.55
C SER A 48 -6.29 9.29 2.23
N ALA A 49 -7.56 9.56 1.94
CA ALA A 49 -8.03 10.90 1.53
C ALA A 49 -8.18 11.91 2.68
N GLY A 50 -8.14 11.46 3.94
CA GLY A 50 -8.37 12.30 5.12
C GLY A 50 -7.17 13.14 5.59
N LYS A 51 -7.43 13.98 6.59
CA LYS A 51 -6.40 14.68 7.38
C LYS A 51 -6.34 14.04 8.77
N GLY A 52 -5.14 13.73 9.27
CA GLY A 52 -4.93 13.11 10.58
C GLY A 52 -4.02 11.88 10.53
N SER A 53 -3.73 11.30 11.71
CA SER A 53 -2.79 10.17 11.86
C SER A 53 -3.25 8.93 11.08
N ALA A 54 -4.52 8.54 11.19
CA ALA A 54 -5.05 7.37 10.49
C ALA A 54 -4.94 7.48 8.96
N ALA A 55 -5.18 8.68 8.41
CA ALA A 55 -5.01 8.93 6.98
C ALA A 55 -3.53 8.96 6.55
N ASN A 56 -2.63 9.43 7.42
CA ASN A 56 -1.19 9.36 7.19
C ASN A 56 -0.70 7.90 7.12
N GLU A 57 -1.18 7.06 8.04
CA GLU A 57 -0.87 5.63 8.04
C GLU A 57 -1.40 4.93 6.80
N SER A 58 -2.65 5.19 6.43
CA SER A 58 -3.25 4.64 5.20
C SER A 58 -2.47 5.05 3.94
N ARG A 59 -1.97 6.29 3.89
CA ARG A 59 -1.10 6.76 2.81
C ARG A 59 0.25 6.04 2.79
N ALA A 60 0.83 5.76 3.96
CA ALA A 60 2.06 4.99 4.06
C ALA A 60 1.85 3.55 3.58
N ASP A 61 0.77 2.91 4.00
CA ASP A 61 0.38 1.55 3.57
C ASP A 61 0.17 1.52 2.05
N LEU A 62 -0.54 2.51 1.49
CA LEU A 62 -0.77 2.63 0.04
C LEU A 62 0.54 2.75 -0.74
N ALA A 63 1.47 3.58 -0.26
CA ALA A 63 2.77 3.74 -0.88
C ALA A 63 3.60 2.44 -0.81
N CYS A 64 3.53 1.69 0.30
CA CYS A 64 4.20 0.40 0.42
C CYS A 64 3.61 -0.64 -0.55
N VAL A 65 2.28 -0.70 -0.67
CA VAL A 65 1.59 -1.58 -1.63
C VAL A 65 2.02 -1.27 -3.07
N LEU A 66 2.05 0.00 -3.46
CA LEU A 66 2.52 0.40 -4.80
C LEU A 66 3.97 -0.01 -5.07
N LEU A 67 4.86 0.09 -4.08
CA LEU A 67 6.24 -0.38 -4.21
C LEU A 67 6.32 -1.91 -4.37
N MET A 68 5.53 -2.65 -3.60
CA MET A 68 5.42 -4.12 -3.70
C MET A 68 4.79 -4.54 -5.03
N ILE A 69 3.84 -3.78 -5.56
CA ILE A 69 3.31 -4.02 -6.90
C ILE A 69 4.42 -3.90 -7.93
N LYS A 70 5.35 -2.96 -7.81
CA LYS A 70 6.46 -2.80 -8.76
C LYS A 70 7.55 -3.84 -8.61
N GLN A 71 7.89 -4.23 -7.38
CA GLN A 71 9.06 -5.08 -7.10
C GLN A 71 8.72 -6.53 -6.70
N GLY A 72 7.45 -6.83 -6.45
CA GLY A 72 6.99 -8.11 -5.89
C GLY A 72 7.16 -8.19 -4.36
N PRO A 73 6.60 -9.24 -3.72
CA PRO A 73 6.85 -9.52 -2.32
C PRO A 73 8.28 -10.05 -2.13
N PRO A 74 8.88 -9.90 -0.94
CA PRO A 74 10.27 -10.25 -0.71
C PRO A 74 10.46 -11.79 -0.67
N GLY A 75 11.65 -12.25 -1.09
CA GLY A 75 11.93 -13.68 -1.26
C GLY A 75 12.04 -14.48 0.05
N ASP A 76 12.39 -13.83 1.17
CA ASP A 76 12.41 -14.45 2.50
C ASP A 76 11.00 -14.82 3.00
N LEU A 77 9.97 -14.14 2.50
CA LEU A 77 8.58 -14.54 2.75
C LEU A 77 8.26 -15.86 2.03
N ALA A 78 8.84 -16.11 0.86
CA ALA A 78 8.62 -17.35 0.12
C ALA A 78 9.12 -18.59 0.87
N THR A 79 10.19 -18.44 1.67
CA THR A 79 10.75 -19.53 2.46
C THR A 79 10.09 -19.68 3.83
N SER A 80 9.67 -18.57 4.44
CA SER A 80 9.12 -18.57 5.80
C SER A 80 7.63 -18.88 5.83
N ASP A 81 6.90 -18.45 4.79
CA ASP A 81 5.45 -18.60 4.67
C ASP A 81 5.05 -18.72 3.19
N PRO A 82 5.25 -19.90 2.57
CA PRO A 82 5.04 -20.09 1.14
C PRO A 82 3.57 -19.91 0.73
N ASP A 83 2.61 -20.30 1.58
CA ASP A 83 1.19 -20.15 1.30
C ASP A 83 0.78 -18.67 1.23
N HIS A 84 1.19 -17.84 2.20
CA HIS A 84 0.95 -16.40 2.13
C HIS A 84 1.73 -15.74 0.99
N HIS A 85 2.95 -16.20 0.70
CA HIS A 85 3.71 -15.67 -0.43
C HIS A 85 2.95 -15.82 -1.75
N VAL A 86 2.36 -17.01 -2.02
CA VAL A 86 1.55 -17.25 -3.22
C VAL A 86 0.32 -16.34 -3.24
N GLN A 87 -0.42 -16.24 -2.13
CA GLN A 87 -1.61 -15.37 -2.04
C GLN A 87 -1.27 -13.91 -2.32
N ILE A 88 -0.17 -13.42 -1.77
CA ILE A 88 0.31 -12.05 -1.97
C ILE A 88 0.74 -11.82 -3.42
N GLN A 89 1.42 -12.78 -4.05
CA GLN A 89 1.77 -12.68 -5.49
C GLN A 89 0.52 -12.60 -6.37
N VAL A 90 -0.47 -13.47 -6.14
CA VAL A 90 -1.75 -13.43 -6.85
C VAL A 90 -2.41 -12.06 -6.66
N ARG A 91 -2.40 -11.52 -5.44
CA ARG A 91 -2.99 -10.22 -5.15
C ARG A 91 -2.26 -9.07 -5.84
N ILE A 92 -0.93 -9.07 -5.84
CA ILE A 92 -0.12 -8.09 -6.57
C ILE A 92 -0.42 -8.15 -8.06
N GLN A 93 -0.52 -9.35 -8.64
CA GLN A 93 -0.84 -9.53 -10.05
C GLN A 93 -2.24 -8.98 -10.40
N GLN A 94 -3.26 -9.27 -9.59
CA GLN A 94 -4.60 -8.69 -9.75
C GLN A 94 -4.58 -7.16 -9.73
N LEU A 95 -3.79 -6.56 -8.84
CA LEU A 95 -3.66 -5.10 -8.74
C LEU A 95 -2.95 -4.51 -9.97
N ARG A 96 -1.94 -5.18 -10.52
CA ARG A 96 -1.29 -4.79 -11.79
C ARG A 96 -2.29 -4.81 -12.94
N GLU A 97 -3.07 -5.88 -13.06
CA GLU A 97 -4.11 -6.03 -14.09
C GLU A 97 -5.21 -4.96 -13.96
N ALA A 98 -5.52 -4.54 -12.73
CA ALA A 98 -6.41 -3.42 -12.46
C ALA A 98 -5.80 -2.03 -12.72
N GLY A 99 -4.56 -1.94 -13.23
CA GLY A 99 -3.92 -0.70 -13.63
C GLY A 99 -3.17 0.05 -12.51
N TRP A 100 -2.85 -0.61 -11.39
CA TRP A 100 -2.09 -0.01 -10.27
C TRP A 100 -0.57 -0.13 -10.41
N GLY A 101 -0.06 -0.66 -11.53
CA GLY A 101 1.36 -0.95 -11.80
C GLY A 101 2.18 0.24 -12.28
#